data_AF-A0AAN4Q6A8-F1
#
_entry.id   AF-A0AAN4Q6A8-F1
#
_cell.length_a   1.000
_cell.length_b   1.000
_cell.length_c   1.000
_cell.angle_alpha   90.00
_cell.angle_beta   90.00
_cell.angle_gamma   90.00
#
_symmetry.space_group_name_H-M   'P 1'
#
loop_
_entity.id
_entity.type
_entity.pdbx_description
1 polymer ?
#
loop_
_entity_poly.entity_id
_entity_poly.type
_entity_poly.pdbx_seq_one_letter_code
_entity_poly.pdbx_strand_id
1 'polypeptide(L)'
;MLAQIESGRSVPSIKVLCKIAKGLKVSIAAFLEDRAFEGVELLPAQHSKRLVSASGVFVSRALFPFDMARQSEFYEIRLGALGEEISNGHGPGVQENLVVAQGVLEVSVNEERYLLSTGDSILFYADQPRR
;
A
#
# COMPACT_ATOMS: atom_id res chain seq x y z
N MET A 1 -26.36 25.19 15.49
CA MET A 1 -24.94 24.94 15.16
C MET A 1 -24.78 23.70 14.28
N LEU A 2 -25.32 22.54 14.67
CA LEU A 2 -25.22 21.31 13.85
C LEU A 2 -25.77 21.48 12.42
N ALA A 3 -26.98 22.05 12.27
CA ALA A 3 -27.56 22.36 10.96
C ALA A 3 -26.70 23.28 10.07
N GLN A 4 -25.82 24.11 10.66
CA GLN A 4 -24.90 24.96 9.89
C GLN A 4 -23.70 24.15 9.38
N ILE A 5 -23.20 23.22 10.20
CA ILE A 5 -22.14 22.26 9.84
C ILE A 5 -22.62 21.35 8.70
N GLU A 6 -23.81 20.76 8.82
CA GLU A 6 -24.40 19.87 7.80
C GLU A 6 -24.65 20.60 6.47
N SER A 7 -24.97 21.89 6.52
CA SER A 7 -25.16 22.72 5.33
C SER A 7 -23.87 23.35 4.77
N GLY A 8 -22.70 23.00 5.29
CA GLY A 8 -21.40 23.53 4.85
C GLY A 8 -21.15 25.00 5.16
N ARG A 9 -22.02 25.66 5.94
CA ARG A 9 -21.91 27.10 6.28
C ARG A 9 -20.97 27.39 7.45
N SER A 10 -20.48 26.36 8.13
CA SER A 10 -19.49 26.49 9.20
C SER A 10 -18.57 25.28 9.26
N VAL A 11 -17.26 25.50 9.36
CA VAL A 11 -16.27 24.44 9.58
C VAL A 11 -16.14 24.19 11.10
N PRO A 12 -16.45 22.98 11.61
CA PRO A 12 -16.36 22.70 13.04
C PRO A 12 -14.89 22.59 13.48
N SER A 13 -14.61 22.98 14.74
CA SER A 13 -13.33 22.65 15.37
C SER A 13 -13.27 21.18 15.79
N ILE A 14 -12.07 20.64 16.02
CA ILE A 14 -11.88 19.27 16.54
C ILE A 14 -12.69 19.03 17.83
N LYS A 15 -12.74 20.02 18.73
CA LYS A 15 -13.53 19.94 19.97
C LYS A 15 -15.04 19.78 19.71
N VAL A 16 -15.56 20.41 18.66
CA VAL A 16 -16.96 20.28 18.24
C VAL A 16 -17.18 18.89 17.62
N LEU A 17 -16.29 18.44 16.73
CA LEU A 17 -16.34 17.09 16.15
C LEU A 17 -16.34 15.99 17.23
N CYS A 18 -15.48 16.08 18.26
CA CYS A 18 -15.49 15.12 19.38
C CYS A 18 -16.85 15.08 20.11
N LYS A 19 -17.51 16.22 20.28
CA LYS A 19 -18.83 16.28 20.93
C LYS A 19 -19.91 15.63 20.07
N ILE A 20 -19.86 15.85 18.76
CA ILE A 20 -20.80 15.23 17.80
C ILE A 20 -20.56 13.71 17.78
N ALA A 21 -19.31 13.26 17.67
CA ALA A 21 -18.94 11.84 17.70
C ALA A 21 -19.48 11.14 18.95
N LYS A 22 -19.28 11.76 20.12
CA LYS A 22 -19.81 11.26 21.40
C LYS A 22 -21.34 11.16 21.41
N GLY A 23 -22.03 12.15 20.84
CA GLY A 23 -23.50 12.14 20.73
C GLY A 23 -24.02 11.03 19.80
N LEU A 24 -23.30 10.76 18.71
CA LEU A 24 -23.60 9.72 17.73
C LEU A 24 -23.06 8.32 18.11
N LYS A 25 -22.31 8.22 19.22
CA LYS A 25 -21.66 6.98 19.68
C LYS A 25 -20.72 6.36 18.65
N VAL A 26 -20.03 7.20 17.89
CA VAL A 26 -18.99 6.81 16.92
C VAL A 26 -17.63 7.39 17.31
N SER A 27 -16.55 6.89 16.70
CA SER A 27 -15.23 7.53 16.82
C SER A 27 -15.20 8.82 15.98
N ILE A 28 -14.26 9.73 16.26
CA ILE A 28 -14.06 10.92 15.40
C ILE A 28 -13.63 10.52 13.99
N ALA A 29 -12.94 9.38 13.85
CA ALA A 29 -12.48 8.84 12.57
C ALA A 29 -13.64 8.50 11.64
N ALA A 30 -14.84 8.18 12.17
CA ALA A 30 -16.03 7.95 11.35
C ALA A 30 -16.46 9.18 10.52
N PHE A 31 -16.04 10.38 10.89
CA PHE A 31 -16.28 11.59 10.09
C PHE A 31 -15.17 11.88 9.07
N LEU A 32 -14.08 11.12 9.14
CA LEU A 32 -12.88 11.27 8.32
C LEU A 32 -12.72 10.09 7.35
N GLU A 33 -13.60 9.09 7.41
CA GLU A 33 -13.64 7.97 6.47
C GLU A 33 -13.97 8.50 5.08
N ASP A 34 -12.92 8.69 4.28
CA ASP A 34 -13.02 8.86 2.84
C ASP A 34 -12.92 7.46 2.22
N ARG A 35 -13.96 7.02 1.53
CA ARG A 35 -13.90 5.75 0.82
C ARG A 35 -12.98 5.95 -0.38
N ALA A 36 -11.93 5.13 -0.47
CA ALA A 36 -11.00 5.18 -1.60
C ALA A 36 -11.69 5.02 -2.97
N PHE A 37 -12.82 4.31 -3.00
CA PHE A 37 -13.67 4.16 -4.18
C PHE A 37 -15.10 3.78 -3.77
N GLU A 38 -16.07 4.07 -4.64
CA GLU A 38 -17.45 3.58 -4.52
C GLU A 38 -17.66 2.37 -5.44
N GLY A 39 -18.14 1.26 -4.90
CA GLY A 39 -18.50 0.07 -5.67
C GLY A 39 -17.29 -0.76 -6.13
N VAL A 40 -16.92 -0.66 -7.41
CA VAL A 40 -15.92 -1.51 -8.06
C VAL A 40 -14.96 -0.63 -8.87
N GLU A 41 -13.66 -0.77 -8.61
CA GLU A 41 -12.59 -0.14 -9.39
C GLU A 41 -11.87 -1.20 -10.24
N LEU A 42 -11.86 -1.00 -11.57
CA LEU A 42 -11.10 -1.82 -12.51
C LEU A 42 -9.85 -1.07 -12.97
N LEU A 43 -8.67 -1.67 -12.78
CA LEU A 43 -7.39 -1.15 -13.28
C LEU A 43 -6.84 -2.06 -14.38
N PRO A 44 -7.09 -1.73 -15.67
CA PRO A 44 -6.59 -2.54 -16.79
C PRO A 44 -5.07 -2.54 -16.86
N ALA A 45 -4.47 -3.71 -17.09
CA ALA A 45 -3.01 -3.88 -17.14
C ALA A 45 -2.31 -2.95 -18.15
N GLN A 46 -2.98 -2.62 -19.26
CA GLN A 46 -2.46 -1.72 -20.31
C GLN A 46 -2.35 -0.25 -19.86
N HIS A 47 -3.07 0.13 -18.79
CA HIS A 47 -3.03 1.48 -18.21
C HIS A 47 -2.19 1.52 -16.92
N SER A 48 -1.73 0.38 -16.41
CA SER A 48 -0.88 0.32 -15.22
C SER A 48 0.48 0.98 -15.45
N LYS A 49 0.90 1.81 -14.49
CA LYS A 49 2.27 2.34 -14.47
C LYS A 49 3.25 1.17 -14.30
N ARG A 50 4.29 1.16 -15.15
CA ARG A 50 5.38 0.19 -15.09
C ARG A 50 6.70 0.89 -14.84
N LEU A 51 7.51 0.32 -13.96
CA LEU A 51 8.91 0.63 -13.81
C LEU A 51 9.71 -0.55 -14.38
N VAL A 52 10.69 -0.23 -15.23
CA VAL A 52 11.54 -1.22 -15.88
C VAL A 52 12.99 -0.80 -15.61
N SER A 53 13.79 -1.72 -15.09
CA SER A 53 15.21 -1.46 -14.86
C SER A 53 15.94 -1.27 -16.19
N ALA A 54 17.11 -0.64 -16.17
CA ALA A 54 17.89 -0.37 -17.38
C ALA A 54 18.25 -1.65 -18.17
N SER A 55 18.43 -2.77 -17.47
CA SER A 55 18.69 -4.08 -18.09
C SER A 55 17.42 -4.79 -18.58
N GLY A 56 16.23 -4.32 -18.19
CA GLY A 56 14.95 -4.97 -18.44
C GLY A 56 14.71 -6.25 -17.61
N VAL A 57 15.67 -6.63 -16.77
CA VAL A 57 15.62 -7.84 -15.94
C VAL A 57 14.61 -7.71 -14.80
N PHE A 58 14.35 -6.48 -14.35
CA PHE A 58 13.35 -6.19 -13.34
C PHE A 58 12.24 -5.33 -13.94
N VAL A 59 11.00 -5.78 -13.77
CA VAL A 59 9.80 -5.04 -14.13
C VAL A 59 8.85 -5.05 -12.93
N SER A 60 8.47 -3.86 -12.47
CA SER A 60 7.41 -3.68 -11.48
C SER A 60 6.21 -3.01 -12.14
N ARG A 61 5.02 -3.57 -11.93
CA ARG A 61 3.74 -3.05 -12.44
C ARG A 61 2.80 -2.82 -11.28
N ALA A 62 2.34 -1.58 -11.12
CA ALA A 62 1.33 -1.25 -10.12
C ALA A 62 -0.01 -1.91 -10.49
N LEU A 63 -0.46 -2.85 -9.67
CA LEU A 63 -1.81 -3.43 -9.72
C LEU A 63 -2.80 -2.49 -9.04
N PHE A 64 -2.42 -1.99 -7.86
CA PHE A 64 -3.07 -0.89 -7.16
C PHE A 64 -1.99 0.05 -6.63
N PRO A 65 -1.85 1.26 -7.20
CA PRO A 65 -0.87 2.23 -6.72
C PRO A 65 -1.27 2.78 -5.34
N PHE A 66 -0.32 3.44 -4.68
CA PHE A 66 -0.57 4.12 -3.41
C PHE A 66 -1.77 5.05 -3.50
N ASP A 67 -2.62 4.94 -2.49
CA ASP A 67 -3.76 5.81 -2.28
C ASP A 67 -3.90 6.08 -0.78
N MET A 68 -4.13 7.34 -0.43
CA MET A 68 -4.18 7.79 0.96
C MET A 68 -5.32 7.15 1.75
N ALA A 69 -6.43 6.76 1.11
CA ALA A 69 -7.52 6.07 1.80
C ALA A 69 -7.25 4.57 1.94
N ARG A 70 -6.55 3.94 0.99
CA ARG A 70 -6.17 2.51 1.06
C ARG A 70 -4.96 2.21 1.96
N GLN A 71 -4.02 3.15 2.08
CA GLN A 71 -2.78 2.98 2.87
C GLN A 71 -1.94 1.74 2.48
N SER A 72 -2.14 1.17 1.29
CA SER A 72 -1.46 -0.02 0.81
C SER A 72 -1.21 0.07 -0.69
N GLU A 73 -0.13 -0.55 -1.15
CA GLU A 73 0.20 -0.68 -2.56
C GLU A 73 0.25 -2.16 -2.94
N PHE A 74 -0.14 -2.49 -4.17
CA PHE A 74 -0.06 -3.87 -4.68
C PHE A 74 0.59 -3.90 -6.04
N TYR A 75 1.60 -4.75 -6.19
CA TYR A 75 2.46 -4.82 -7.36
C TYR A 75 2.57 -6.23 -7.92
N GLU A 76 2.68 -6.32 -9.25
CA GLU A 76 3.25 -7.48 -9.92
C GLU A 76 4.73 -7.17 -10.18
N ILE A 77 5.60 -8.07 -9.74
CA ILE A 77 7.04 -7.99 -10.00
C ILE A 77 7.43 -9.16 -10.90
N ARG A 78 8.19 -8.86 -11.95
CA ARG A 78 8.87 -9.85 -12.79
C ARG A 78 10.36 -9.62 -12.67
N LEU A 79 11.05 -10.64 -12.18
CA LEU A 79 12.49 -10.68 -12.09
C LEU A 79 13.00 -11.80 -13.01
N GLY A 80 13.90 -11.46 -13.93
CA GLY A 80 14.55 -12.42 -14.81
C GLY A 80 15.41 -13.40 -14.01
N ALA A 81 15.69 -14.56 -14.60
CA ALA A 81 16.56 -15.56 -13.97
C ALA A 81 17.93 -14.97 -13.64
N LEU A 82 18.41 -15.22 -12.41
CA LEU A 82 19.65 -14.64 -11.86
C LEU A 82 19.66 -13.11 -11.83
N GLY A 83 18.50 -12.48 -12.05
CA GLY A 83 18.30 -11.07 -11.85
C GLY A 83 18.36 -10.70 -10.39
N GLU A 84 18.71 -9.44 -10.15
CA GLU A 84 18.81 -8.86 -8.82
C GLU A 84 18.20 -7.48 -8.84
N GLU A 85 17.51 -7.12 -7.77
CA GLU A 85 17.00 -5.77 -7.53
C GLU A 85 17.36 -5.39 -6.09
N ILE A 86 18.00 -4.23 -5.91
CA ILE A 86 18.35 -3.72 -4.58
C ILE A 86 17.41 -2.56 -4.25
N SER A 87 16.68 -2.67 -3.15
CA SER A 87 15.81 -1.61 -2.64
C SER A 87 16.45 -0.94 -1.42
N ASN A 88 16.45 0.41 -1.40
CA ASN A 88 17.09 1.23 -0.36
C ASN A 88 16.30 1.33 0.96
N GLY A 89 15.25 0.52 1.13
CA GLY A 89 14.33 0.62 2.27
C GLY A 89 13.29 1.72 2.07
N HIS A 90 12.10 1.49 2.61
CA HIS A 90 10.97 2.39 2.62
C HIS A 90 10.91 3.23 3.90
N GLY A 91 9.85 4.03 4.06
CA GLY A 91 9.62 4.80 5.28
C GLY A 91 9.50 3.89 6.52
N PRO A 92 9.73 4.44 7.73
CA PRO A 92 9.69 3.67 8.97
C PRO A 92 8.37 2.89 9.15
N GLY A 93 8.47 1.63 9.55
CA GLY A 93 7.30 0.79 9.82
C GLY A 93 6.55 0.30 8.58
N VAL A 94 7.03 0.60 7.37
CA VAL A 94 6.49 0.01 6.14
C VAL A 94 6.76 -1.49 6.15
N GLN A 95 5.73 -2.26 5.85
CA GLN A 95 5.82 -3.71 5.70
C GLN A 95 5.65 -4.09 4.24
N GLU A 96 6.32 -5.15 3.84
CA GLU A 96 6.13 -5.76 2.53
C GLU A 96 5.72 -7.22 2.68
N ASN A 97 4.70 -7.60 1.91
CA ASN A 97 4.26 -8.97 1.74
C ASN A 97 4.56 -9.39 0.30
N LEU A 98 5.39 -10.43 0.15
CA LEU A 98 5.71 -11.01 -1.15
C LEU A 98 5.12 -12.41 -1.22
N VAL A 99 4.63 -12.77 -2.41
CA VAL A 99 4.22 -14.13 -2.76
C VAL A 99 4.84 -14.51 -4.09
N VAL A 100 5.43 -15.70 -4.16
CA VAL A 100 6.02 -16.21 -5.41
C VAL A 100 4.91 -16.83 -6.25
N ALA A 101 4.41 -16.07 -7.22
CA ALA A 101 3.41 -16.57 -8.16
C ALA A 101 3.95 -17.65 -9.11
N GLN A 102 5.23 -17.55 -9.49
CA GLN A 102 5.91 -18.51 -10.37
C GLN A 102 7.43 -18.44 -10.19
N GLY A 103 8.08 -19.60 -10.16
CA GLY A 103 9.55 -19.71 -10.08
C GLY A 103 10.05 -19.85 -8.65
N VAL A 104 11.26 -19.37 -8.42
CA VAL A 104 11.95 -19.37 -7.12
C VAL A 104 12.56 -17.98 -6.92
N LEU A 105 12.42 -17.44 -5.72
CA LEU A 105 12.94 -16.13 -5.33
C LEU A 105 13.82 -16.28 -4.09
N GLU A 106 15.03 -15.73 -4.12
CA GLU A 106 15.82 -15.50 -2.91
C GLU A 106 15.54 -14.07 -2.44
N VAL A 107 15.17 -13.91 -1.18
CA VAL A 107 14.98 -12.62 -0.52
C VAL A 107 16.02 -12.48 0.58
N SER A 108 16.81 -11.41 0.54
CA SER A 108 17.76 -11.05 1.58
C SER A 108 17.24 -9.84 2.34
N VAL A 109 16.97 -10.02 3.63
CA VAL A 109 16.52 -8.97 4.54
C VAL A 109 17.39 -9.04 5.78
N ASN A 110 17.97 -7.91 6.19
CA ASN A 110 19.02 -7.86 7.21
C ASN A 110 20.22 -8.76 6.82
N GLU A 111 20.62 -9.66 7.73
CA GLU A 111 21.71 -10.63 7.50
C GLU A 111 21.19 -12.03 7.11
N GLU A 112 19.88 -12.17 6.93
CA GLU A 112 19.23 -13.45 6.64
C GLU A 112 18.82 -13.55 5.17
N ARG A 113 18.81 -14.80 4.67
CA ARG A 113 18.39 -15.13 3.31
C ARG A 113 17.30 -16.18 3.35
N TYR A 114 16.26 -15.95 2.57
CA TYR A 114 15.09 -16.81 2.49
C TYR A 114 14.88 -17.24 1.05
N LEU A 115 14.88 -18.54 0.81
CA LEU A 115 14.57 -19.10 -0.50
C LEU A 115 13.09 -19.48 -0.53
N LEU A 116 12.33 -18.83 -1.41
CA LEU A 116 10.90 -18.98 -1.56
C LEU A 116 10.60 -19.72 -2.86
N SER A 117 9.84 -20.80 -2.76
CA SER A 117 9.29 -21.55 -3.89
C SER A 117 7.94 -20.99 -4.32
N THR A 118 7.45 -21.43 -5.47
CA THR A 118 6.11 -21.06 -5.94
C THR A 118 5.04 -21.37 -4.89
N GLY A 119 4.23 -20.36 -4.55
CA GLY A 119 3.19 -20.43 -3.52
C GLY A 119 3.65 -19.98 -2.13
N ASP A 120 4.95 -19.88 -1.88
CA ASP A 120 5.47 -19.36 -0.62
C ASP A 120 5.26 -17.84 -0.53
N SER A 121 5.04 -17.37 0.69
CA SER A 121 4.94 -15.95 1.02
C SER A 121 5.87 -15.57 2.15
N ILE A 122 6.32 -14.32 2.16
CA ILE A 122 7.11 -13.74 3.25
C ILE A 122 6.55 -12.35 3.60
N LEU A 123 6.55 -12.01 4.89
CA LEU A 123 6.21 -10.69 5.40
C LEU A 123 7.39 -10.19 6.24
N PHE A 124 7.85 -8.98 5.97
CA PHE A 124 8.95 -8.37 6.72
C PHE A 124 8.79 -6.85 6.78
N TYR A 125 9.48 -6.21 7.72
CA TYR A 125 9.62 -4.76 7.75
C TYR A 125 10.59 -4.34 6.65
N ALA A 126 10.11 -3.53 5.74
CA ALA A 126 10.85 -3.06 4.56
C ALA A 126 11.41 -1.64 4.77
N ASP A 127 11.57 -1.21 6.02
CA ASP A 127 12.21 0.06 6.39
C ASP A 127 13.75 -0.03 6.45
N GLN A 128 14.30 -1.20 6.09
CA GLN A 128 15.73 -1.45 5.89
C GLN A 128 16.02 -1.82 4.43
N PRO A 129 17.27 -1.64 3.95
CA PRO A 129 17.69 -2.11 2.64
C PRO A 129 17.50 -3.62 2.48
N ARG A 130 17.12 -4.04 1.27
CA ARG A 130 16.85 -5.45 0.93
C ARG A 130 17.24 -5.75 -0.50
N ARG A 131 17.40 -7.04 -0.77
CA ARG A 131 17.77 -7.58 -2.09
C ARG A 131 16.89 -8.78 -2.43
#